data_AF-A0A7Y1TCU2-F1
#
_entry.id   AF-A0A7Y1TCU2-F1
#
_cell.length_a   1.000
_cell.length_b   1.000
_cell.length_c   1.000
_cell.angle_alpha   90.00
_cell.angle_beta   90.00
_cell.angle_gamma   90.00
#
_symmetry.space_group_name_H-M   'P 1'
#
loop_
_entity.id
_entity.type
_entity.pdbx_description
1 polymer ?
#
loop_
_entity_poly.entity_id
_entity_poly.type
_entity_poly.pdbx_seq_one_letter_code
_entity_poly.pdbx_strand_id
1 'polypeptide(L)' 'MNAQAHSLKERFRGYLPVVIDLETGGFNAQTDALLEISAAPVKMRDDGTLYYDDIFSYHVAPFEGANI' A
#
# COMPACT_ATOMS: atom_id res chain seq x y z
N MET A 1 31.00 -13.20 -14.29
CA MET A 1 29.54 -13.35 -14.21
C MET A 1 28.99 -11.96 -13.97
N ASN A 2 28.27 -11.37 -14.94
CA ASN A 2 27.69 -10.05 -14.76
C ASN A 2 26.46 -10.22 -13.86
N ALA A 3 26.55 -9.79 -12.60
CA ALA A 3 25.38 -9.64 -11.75
C ALA A 3 24.53 -8.53 -12.38
N GLN A 4 23.46 -8.90 -13.07
CA GLN A 4 22.49 -7.93 -13.57
C GLN A 4 21.82 -7.31 -12.35
N ALA A 5 22.08 -6.02 -12.11
CA ALA A 5 21.46 -5.30 -11.01
C ALA A 5 19.94 -5.40 -11.14
N HIS A 6 19.28 -6.01 -10.15
CA HIS A 6 17.83 -6.11 -10.14
C HIS A 6 17.26 -4.77 -9.64
N SER A 7 16.58 -4.02 -10.50
CA SER A 7 15.87 -2.82 -10.06
C SER A 7 14.39 -3.11 -9.81
N LEU A 8 13.80 -2.45 -8.81
CA LEU A 8 12.36 -2.59 -8.53
C LEU A 8 11.52 -2.14 -9.73
N LYS A 9 11.99 -1.11 -10.45
CA LYS A 9 11.38 -0.59 -11.68
C LYS A 9 11.21 -1.68 -12.73
N GLU A 10 12.23 -2.52 -12.97
CA GLU A 10 12.14 -3.59 -13.96
C GLU A 10 11.27 -4.75 -13.47
N ARG A 11 11.31 -5.06 -12.16
CA ARG A 11 10.58 -6.17 -11.55
C ARG A 11 9.06 -6.08 -11.72
N PHE A 12 8.53 -4.86 -11.75
CA PHE A 12 7.09 -4.59 -11.91
C PHE A 12 6.80 -3.65 -13.10
N ARG A 13 7.67 -3.65 -14.13
CA ARG A 13 7.46 -2.90 -15.40
C ARG A 13 7.15 -1.41 -15.21
N GLY A 14 7.75 -0.80 -14.20
CA GLY A 14 7.60 0.61 -13.86
C GLY A 14 6.61 0.92 -12.74
N TYR A 15 5.85 -0.07 -12.25
CA TYR A 15 4.97 0.13 -11.09
C TYR A 15 5.75 0.07 -9.77
N LEU A 16 5.36 0.94 -8.83
CA LEU A 16 5.81 0.89 -7.43
C LEU A 16 4.74 0.16 -6.61
N PRO A 17 5.01 -1.06 -6.09
CA PRO A 17 4.05 -1.74 -5.23
C PRO A 17 3.94 -1.02 -3.89
N VAL A 18 2.71 -0.88 -3.40
CA VAL A 18 2.39 -0.37 -2.06
C VAL A 18 1.36 -1.32 -1.45
N VAL A 19 1.66 -1.84 -0.27
CA VAL A 19 0.72 -2.65 0.50
C VAL A 19 -0.27 -1.69 1.17
N ILE A 20 -1.56 -1.97 1.03
CA ILE A 20 -2.65 -1.16 1.60
C ILE A 20 -3.56 -2.07 2.43
N ASP A 21 -3.97 -1.57 3.58
CA ASP A 21 -5.01 -2.16 4.42
C ASP A 21 -5.99 -1.06 4.85
N LEU A 22 -7.28 -1.40 4.94
CA LEU A 22 -8.37 -0.45 5.20
C LEU A 22 -9.33 -1.04 6.24
N GLU A 23 -9.76 -0.21 7.18
CA GLU A 23 -10.88 -0.52 8.06
C GLU A 23 -12.07 0.33 7.65
N THR A 24 -13.23 -0.30 7.47
CA THR A 24 -14.44 0.35 6.94
C THR A 24 -15.65 0.13 7.85
N GLY A 25 -16.63 1.02 7.76
CA GLY A 25 -17.94 0.89 8.43
C GLY A 25 -18.86 -0.17 7.78
N GLY A 26 -18.37 -0.91 6.79
CA GLY A 26 -19.17 -1.88 6.06
C GLY A 26 -18.55 -2.34 4.74
N PHE A 27 -19.32 -3.07 3.93
CA PHE A 27 -18.83 -3.74 2.73
C PHE A 27 -19.05 -2.94 1.44
N ASN A 28 -19.84 -1.86 1.47
CA ASN A 28 -20.14 -1.04 0.30
C ASN A 28 -19.27 0.21 0.25
N ALA A 29 -18.22 0.17 -0.58
CA ALA A 29 -17.26 1.26 -0.75
C ALA A 29 -17.86 2.61 -1.22
N GLN A 30 -19.10 2.64 -1.72
CA GLN A 30 -19.76 3.89 -2.11
C GLN A 30 -20.50 4.58 -0.96
N THR A 31 -20.86 3.86 0.09
CA THR A 31 -21.76 4.36 1.15
C THR A 31 -21.18 4.24 2.55
N ASP A 32 -20.25 3.33 2.76
CA ASP A 32 -19.75 2.99 4.08
C ASP A 32 -18.43 3.73 4.33
N ALA A 33 -18.24 4.20 5.56
CA ALA A 33 -17.10 5.04 5.91
C ALA A 33 -15.78 4.28 5.75
N LEU A 34 -14.72 4.99 5.31
CA LEU A 34 -13.34 4.59 5.60
C LEU A 34 -13.00 5.13 6.99
N LEU A 35 -12.55 4.24 7.88
CA LEU A 35 -12.28 4.55 9.29
C LEU A 35 -10.78 4.54 9.60
N GLU A 36 -10.01 3.69 8.92
CA GLU A 36 -8.55 3.66 9.03
C GLU A 36 -7.92 3.27 7.69
N ILE A 37 -6.73 3.81 7.42
CA ILE A 37 -5.89 3.38 6.29
C ILE A 37 -4.45 3.19 6.77
N SER A 38 -3.87 2.07 6.35
CA SER A 38 -2.44 1.80 6.48
C SER A 38 -1.81 1.58 5.10
N ALA A 39 -0.60 2.12 4.89
CA ALA A 39 0.14 2.03 3.63
C ALA A 39 1.63 1.77 3.87
N ALA A 40 2.20 0.81 3.14
CA ALA A 40 3.62 0.46 3.21
C ALA A 40 4.23 0.29 1.81
N PRO A 41 5.03 1.25 1.31
CA PRO A 41 5.71 1.13 0.02
C PRO A 41 6.69 -0.04 0.01
N VAL A 42 6.83 -0.74 -1.11
CA VAL A 42 7.81 -1.83 -1.26
C VAL A 42 9.12 -1.30 -1.83
N LYS A 43 10.24 -1.72 -1.22
CA LYS A 43 11.61 -1.56 -1.70
C LYS A 43 12.23 -2.92 -2.04
N MET A 44 13.36 -2.88 -2.73
CA MET A 44 14.12 -4.09 -3.10
C MET A 44 15.58 -3.90 -2.77
N ARG A 45 16.21 -4.94 -2.21
CA ARG A 45 17.66 -5.00 -1.98
C ARG A 45 18.38 -5.40 -3.27
N ASP A 46 19.70 -5.23 -3.28
CA ASP A 46 20.55 -5.59 -4.42
C ASP A 46 20.49 -7.09 -4.77
N ASP A 47 20.20 -7.96 -3.79
CA ASP A 47 19.99 -9.39 -3.98
C ASP A 47 18.61 -9.77 -4.57
N GLY A 48 17.77 -8.77 -4.86
CA GLY A 48 16.41 -8.96 -5.37
C GLY A 48 15.34 -9.22 -4.31
N THR A 49 15.70 -9.29 -3.03
CA THR A 49 14.74 -9.50 -1.93
C THR A 49 13.89 -8.26 -1.70
N LEU A 50 12.56 -8.44 -1.66
CA LEU A 50 11.59 -7.38 -1.36
C LEU A 50 11.47 -7.14 0.14
N TYR A 51 11.24 -5.88 0.53
CA TYR A 51 10.91 -5.47 1.89
C TYR A 51 10.01 -4.23 1.86
N TYR A 52 9.34 -3.93 2.96
CA TYR A 52 8.55 -2.70 3.08
C TYR A 52 9.40 -1.55 3.62
N ASP A 53 9.12 -0.34 3.17
CA ASP A 53 9.66 0.91 3.68
C ASP A 53 8.85 1.41 4.88
N ASP A 54 9.00 2.68 5.28
CA ASP A 54 8.17 3.28 6.33
C ASP A 54 6.67 2.98 6.16
N ILE A 55 6.03 2.63 7.29
CA ILE A 55 4.59 2.37 7.37
C ILE A 55 3.89 3.66 7.76
N PHE A 56 2.86 4.01 7.00
CA PHE A 56 1.97 5.13 7.28
C PHE A 56 0.63 4.56 7.75
N SER A 57 0.11 5.06 8.87
CA SER A 57 -1.19 4.63 9.41
C SER A 57 -1.94 5.83 9.98
N TYR A 58 -3.22 5.97 9.62
CA TYR A 58 -4.05 7.10 10.00
C TYR A 58 -5.49 6.68 10.24
N HIS A 59 -6.09 7.21 11.31
CA HIS A 59 -7.55 7.25 11.45
C HIS A 59 -8.14 8.29 10.50
N VAL A 60 -9.27 7.95 9.91
CA VAL A 60 -9.98 8.76 8.92
C VAL A 60 -11.34 9.16 9.48
N ALA A 61 -11.64 10.46 9.46
CA ALA A 61 -12.97 10.93 9.84
C ALA A 61 -14.00 10.48 8.78
N PRO A 62 -15.15 9.91 9.18
CA PRO A 62 -16.21 9.55 8.24
C PRO A 62 -16.65 10.76 7.41
N PHE A 63 -16.93 10.54 6.13
CA PHE A 63 -17.53 11.57 5.29
C PHE A 63 -19.00 11.80 5.70
N GLU A 64 -19.55 12.96 5.34
CA GLU A 64 -20.93 13.30 5.71
C GLU A 64 -21.94 12.29 5.15
N GLY A 65 -22.77 11.73 6.03
CA GLY A 65 -23.80 10.76 5.66
C GLY A 65 -23.28 9.33 5.45
N ALA A 66 -22.02 9.03 5.78
CA ALA A 66 -21.48 7.69 5.71
C ALA A 66 -22.17 6.73 6.69
N ASN A 67 -22.36 5.48 6.28
CA ASN A 67 -22.72 4.39 7.19
C ASN A 67 -21.48 3.96 8.00
N ILE A 68 -21.67 3.61 9.27
CA ILE A 68 -20.63 3.15 10.21
C ILE A 68 -21.04 1.79 10.78
#